data_AF-A0A973FQ88-F1
#
_entry.id   AF-A0A973FQ88-F1
#
_cell.length_a   1.000
_cell.length_b   1.000
_cell.length_c   1.000
_cell.angle_alpha   90.00
_cell.angle_beta   90.00
_cell.angle_gamma   90.00
#
_symmetry.space_group_name_H-M   'P 1'
#
loop_
_entity.id
_entity.type
_entity.pdbx_description
1 polymer ?
#
loop_
_entity_poly.entity_id
_entity_poly.type
_entity_poly.pdbx_seq_one_letter_code
_entity_poly.pdbx_strand_id
1 'polypeptide(L)'
;MKSSFAPLRVGPLLLVLALLLTACGQPTTNSSSSSAYPASSAYPASSAYPASSAYPASTETSGTPIRIGSKNFTEAALVAELYAQVLEANGFTVERKFYLGATPIAQNAIVSNDIDIYPEYTSTGLLEVLKQQPLADAAGILAAVRKGYEEQFKLTWLQPSPFNNTTIFALTKAKADELGVRTFSDLVPLSGELKLGGPPEFPERTDNKAVLALYGFDPAFGGANYVQLDAGSLRYEALTRGDIDVVVAFGTDGQIAGLGL
;
A
#
# COMPACT_ATOMS: atom_id res chain seq x y z
N MET A 1 -12.84 48.82 -37.24
CA MET A 1 -13.32 47.56 -37.86
C MET A 1 -13.51 46.53 -36.75
N LYS A 2 -14.59 45.76 -36.86
CA LYS A 2 -15.20 44.89 -35.83
C LYS A 2 -14.37 43.64 -35.51
N SER A 3 -14.37 43.22 -34.24
CA SER A 3 -14.27 41.81 -33.78
C SER A 3 -14.75 41.78 -32.32
N SER A 4 -15.99 41.44 -32.00
CA SER A 4 -16.62 40.12 -31.93
C SER A 4 -15.93 39.16 -30.96
N PHE A 5 -16.28 39.25 -29.67
CA PHE A 5 -16.15 38.17 -28.69
C PHE A 5 -17.55 37.66 -28.32
N ALA A 6 -17.80 36.38 -28.56
CA ALA A 6 -18.95 35.65 -28.05
C ALA A 6 -18.53 34.87 -26.78
N PRO A 7 -19.38 34.74 -25.75
CA PRO A 7 -19.05 33.95 -24.58
C PRO A 7 -19.38 32.47 -24.81
N LEU A 8 -18.42 31.58 -24.50
CA LEU A 8 -18.68 30.14 -24.41
C LEU A 8 -19.56 29.85 -23.18
N ARG A 9 -20.66 29.15 -23.43
CA ARG A 9 -21.55 28.59 -22.39
C ARG A 9 -20.90 27.37 -21.75
N VAL A 10 -20.75 27.40 -20.43
CA VAL A 10 -20.43 26.23 -19.60
C VAL A 10 -21.73 25.46 -19.39
N GLY A 11 -21.82 24.25 -19.95
CA GLY A 11 -22.89 23.29 -19.66
C GLY A 11 -22.56 22.48 -18.40
N PRO A 12 -23.56 21.97 -17.66
CA PRO A 12 -23.33 21.25 -16.42
C PRO A 12 -22.81 19.84 -16.75
N LEU A 13 -21.59 19.52 -16.33
CA LEU A 13 -21.06 18.17 -16.44
C LEU A 13 -21.63 17.32 -15.29
N LEU A 14 -22.28 16.23 -15.67
CA LEU A 14 -22.94 15.23 -14.84
C LEU A 14 -22.08 14.76 -13.66
N LEU A 15 -22.68 14.85 -12.47
CA LEU A 15 -22.31 14.13 -11.26
C LEU A 15 -22.71 12.65 -11.44
N VAL A 16 -21.76 11.73 -11.56
CA VAL A 16 -22.04 10.28 -11.49
C VAL A 16 -21.69 9.79 -10.09
N LEU A 17 -22.71 9.77 -9.23
CA LEU A 17 -22.71 9.17 -7.91
C LEU A 17 -23.07 7.68 -8.06
N ALA A 18 -22.09 6.78 -7.91
CA ALA A 18 -22.34 5.34 -7.84
C ALA A 18 -22.57 4.93 -6.37
N LEU A 19 -23.82 5.03 -5.94
CA LEU A 19 -24.33 4.46 -4.69
C LEU A 19 -24.62 2.97 -4.94
N LEU A 20 -23.92 2.05 -4.25
CA LEU A 20 -24.34 0.66 -4.16
C LEU A 20 -24.61 0.34 -2.69
N LEU A 21 -25.83 0.68 -2.25
CA LEU A 21 -26.47 0.04 -1.11
C LEU A 21 -27.17 -1.22 -1.62
N THR A 22 -26.89 -2.37 -0.98
CA THR A 22 -27.86 -3.46 -0.93
C THR A 22 -28.00 -3.86 0.53
N ALA A 23 -28.97 -3.22 1.19
CA ALA A 23 -29.45 -3.59 2.50
C ALA A 23 -30.68 -4.51 2.31
N CYS A 24 -30.67 -5.65 2.98
CA CYS A 24 -31.87 -6.40 3.33
C CYS A 24 -31.73 -6.81 4.80
N GLY A 25 -32.35 -6.04 5.71
CA GLY A 25 -32.87 -6.52 7.01
C GLY A 25 -34.41 -6.49 6.91
N GLN A 26 -35.23 -7.18 7.69
CA GLN A 26 -35.19 -7.80 9.03
C GLN A 26 -36.53 -8.62 9.18
N PRO A 27 -36.94 -9.31 10.29
CA PRO A 27 -36.80 -8.91 11.71
C PRO A 27 -36.56 -10.02 12.76
N THR A 28 -36.43 -9.54 13.99
CA THR A 28 -36.03 -10.10 15.30
C THR A 28 -36.92 -11.21 15.91
N THR A 29 -36.35 -12.04 16.80
CA THR A 29 -36.79 -12.20 18.22
C THR A 29 -35.74 -12.93 19.08
N ASN A 30 -35.65 -12.52 20.36
CA ASN A 30 -34.78 -13.03 21.42
C ASN A 30 -35.21 -14.42 21.96
N SER A 31 -34.26 -15.25 22.36
CA SER A 31 -34.31 -15.98 23.65
C SER A 31 -32.97 -16.60 24.03
N SER A 32 -32.70 -16.54 25.33
CA SER A 32 -31.57 -17.06 26.09
C SER A 32 -31.43 -18.58 26.07
N SER A 33 -30.20 -19.11 25.99
CA SER A 33 -29.67 -20.14 26.90
C SER A 33 -28.28 -20.63 26.48
N SER A 34 -27.56 -21.09 27.50
CA SER A 34 -26.22 -21.65 27.56
C SER A 34 -25.94 -22.84 26.63
N SER A 35 -24.64 -23.12 26.50
CA SER A 35 -23.99 -24.43 26.34
C SER A 35 -23.46 -24.82 24.96
N ALA A 36 -22.17 -25.18 24.99
CA ALA A 36 -21.47 -26.15 24.15
C ALA A 36 -21.65 -26.06 22.63
N TYR A 37 -20.59 -25.65 21.92
CA TYR A 37 -20.45 -26.00 20.50
C TYR A 37 -19.95 -27.45 20.38
N PRO A 38 -20.73 -28.36 19.77
CA PRO A 38 -20.25 -29.66 19.37
C PRO A 38 -19.58 -29.59 17.99
N ALA A 39 -18.81 -30.64 17.72
CA ALA A 39 -18.06 -30.84 16.50
C ALA A 39 -18.94 -31.06 15.24
N SER A 40 -18.28 -30.87 14.10
CA SER A 40 -18.49 -31.58 12.82
C SER A 40 -19.74 -31.26 11.99
N SER A 41 -19.50 -30.62 10.85
CA SER A 41 -20.26 -30.89 9.62
C SER A 41 -19.29 -31.18 8.48
N ALA A 42 -19.48 -32.34 7.86
CA ALA A 42 -18.63 -32.96 6.88
C ALA A 42 -18.60 -32.22 5.54
N TYR A 43 -17.41 -32.13 4.94
CA TYR A 43 -17.24 -31.90 3.50
C TYR A 43 -17.11 -33.25 2.79
N PRO A 44 -17.73 -33.44 1.60
CA PRO A 44 -17.64 -34.70 0.89
C PRO A 44 -16.21 -34.92 0.37
N ALA A 45 -15.72 -36.14 0.60
CA ALA A 45 -14.44 -36.62 0.09
C ALA A 45 -14.53 -37.02 -1.40
N SER A 46 -13.38 -36.90 -2.07
CA SER A 46 -12.91 -37.67 -3.23
C SER A 46 -12.79 -36.91 -4.57
N SER A 47 -11.55 -36.51 -4.87
CA SER A 47 -10.84 -37.04 -6.03
C SER A 47 -9.36 -37.17 -5.69
N ALA A 48 -8.83 -38.38 -5.87
CA ALA A 48 -7.52 -38.84 -5.43
C ALA A 48 -6.35 -38.05 -6.03
N TYR A 49 -5.44 -37.58 -5.18
CA TYR A 49 -4.07 -37.28 -5.59
C TYR A 49 -3.24 -38.56 -5.40
N PRO A 50 -2.51 -39.04 -6.43
CA PRO A 50 -1.61 -40.17 -6.23
C PRO A 50 -0.48 -39.75 -5.28
N ALA A 51 -0.21 -40.61 -4.31
CA ALA A 51 0.88 -40.44 -3.37
C ALA A 51 2.25 -40.67 -4.02
N SER A 52 3.22 -39.87 -3.58
CA SER A 52 4.66 -40.14 -3.55
C SER A 52 5.40 -40.33 -4.89
N SER A 53 6.04 -39.26 -5.34
CA SER A 53 7.39 -39.34 -5.91
C SER A 53 8.36 -38.68 -4.93
N ALA A 54 9.33 -39.46 -4.44
CA ALA A 54 10.43 -38.96 -3.63
C ALA A 54 11.12 -37.78 -4.34
N TYR A 55 11.16 -36.63 -3.69
CA TYR A 55 11.96 -35.51 -4.16
C TYR A 55 13.43 -35.93 -4.09
N PRO A 56 14.19 -35.86 -5.20
CA PRO A 56 15.62 -36.09 -5.13
C PRO A 56 16.21 -35.05 -4.18
N ALA A 57 17.12 -35.49 -3.30
CA ALA A 57 17.89 -34.60 -2.45
C ALA A 57 18.50 -33.50 -3.32
N SER A 58 18.19 -32.24 -2.98
CA SER A 58 18.68 -31.06 -3.67
C SER A 58 20.20 -31.09 -3.70
N THR A 59 20.78 -31.23 -4.88
CA THR A 59 22.16 -30.85 -5.14
C THR A 59 22.29 -29.37 -4.81
N GLU A 60 23.08 -29.03 -3.79
CA GLU A 60 23.47 -27.63 -3.55
C GLU A 60 24.03 -27.08 -4.85
N THR A 61 23.30 -26.15 -5.47
CA THR A 61 23.81 -25.45 -6.63
C THR A 61 24.81 -24.44 -6.08
N SER A 62 26.11 -24.75 -6.18
CA SER A 62 27.22 -23.85 -5.81
C SER A 62 27.33 -22.65 -6.77
N GLY A 63 26.22 -21.97 -7.00
CA GLY A 63 26.10 -20.78 -7.84
C GLY A 63 26.19 -19.50 -7.01
N THR A 64 26.39 -18.37 -7.70
CA THR A 64 26.30 -17.03 -7.11
C THR A 64 24.96 -16.89 -6.34
N PRO A 65 24.98 -16.47 -5.06
CA PRO A 65 23.76 -16.28 -4.29
C PRO A 65 22.80 -15.30 -4.97
N ILE A 66 21.49 -15.58 -4.90
CA ILE A 66 20.45 -14.64 -5.33
C ILE A 66 20.34 -13.55 -4.27
N ARG A 67 20.58 -12.30 -4.67
CA ARG A 67 20.58 -11.14 -3.78
C ARG A 67 19.18 -10.55 -3.70
N ILE A 68 18.60 -10.59 -2.52
CA ILE A 68 17.22 -10.18 -2.28
C ILE A 68 17.23 -8.86 -1.54
N GLY A 69 16.68 -7.83 -2.16
CA GLY A 69 16.58 -6.48 -1.62
C GLY A 69 15.23 -6.20 -0.95
N SER A 70 15.18 -5.11 -0.18
CA SER A 70 13.92 -4.52 0.26
C SER A 70 14.04 -3.00 0.38
N LYS A 71 12.89 -2.32 0.30
CA LYS A 71 12.76 -0.94 0.76
C LYS A 71 12.87 -0.86 2.29
N ASN A 72 13.07 0.35 2.82
CA ASN A 72 13.33 0.63 4.24
C ASN A 72 12.07 0.67 5.13
N PHE A 73 11.19 -0.33 5.00
CA PHE A 73 10.04 -0.47 5.90
C PHE A 73 9.65 -1.94 6.11
N THR A 74 8.91 -2.19 7.19
CA THR A 74 8.65 -3.54 7.72
C THR A 74 8.02 -4.49 6.71
N GLU A 75 6.96 -4.07 6.00
CA GLU A 75 6.31 -4.94 5.03
C GLU A 75 7.25 -5.32 3.88
N ALA A 76 8.03 -4.39 3.34
CA ALA A 76 8.99 -4.69 2.28
C ALA A 76 10.04 -5.71 2.75
N ALA A 77 10.57 -5.57 3.96
CA ALA A 77 11.52 -6.52 4.53
C ALA A 77 10.88 -7.89 4.81
N LEU A 78 9.64 -7.92 5.31
CA LEU A 78 8.90 -9.15 5.57
C LEU A 78 8.63 -9.92 4.28
N VAL A 79 8.16 -9.23 3.22
CA VAL A 79 7.90 -9.86 1.92
C VAL A 79 9.21 -10.34 1.27
N ALA A 80 10.29 -9.58 1.38
CA ALA A 80 11.61 -10.00 0.91
C ALA A 80 12.13 -11.24 1.66
N GLU A 81 11.88 -11.35 2.97
CA GLU A 81 12.20 -12.53 3.75
C GLU A 81 11.38 -13.76 3.31
N LEU A 82 10.11 -13.59 2.96
CA LEU A 82 9.31 -14.67 2.36
C LEU A 82 9.90 -15.14 1.03
N TYR A 83 10.41 -14.23 0.19
CA TYR A 83 11.11 -14.61 -1.05
C TYR A 83 12.37 -15.41 -0.75
N ALA A 84 13.15 -15.00 0.26
CA ALA A 84 14.36 -15.68 0.68
C ALA A 84 14.08 -17.13 1.11
N GLN A 85 13.10 -17.33 1.99
CA GLN A 85 12.74 -18.65 2.49
C GLN A 85 12.20 -19.57 1.39
N VAL A 86 11.39 -19.04 0.46
CA VAL A 86 10.90 -19.83 -0.68
C VAL A 86 12.05 -20.27 -1.59
N LEU A 87 13.01 -19.39 -1.87
CA LEU A 87 14.18 -19.73 -2.69
C LEU A 87 15.10 -20.74 -1.98
N GLU A 88 15.39 -20.53 -0.69
CA GLU A 88 16.19 -21.46 0.13
C GLU A 88 15.54 -22.85 0.20
N ALA A 89 14.21 -22.91 0.39
CA ALA A 89 13.46 -24.17 0.40
C ALA A 89 13.50 -24.92 -0.95
N ASN A 90 13.84 -24.23 -2.05
CA ASN A 90 14.00 -24.82 -3.37
C ASN A 90 15.48 -25.00 -3.77
N GLY A 91 16.41 -24.93 -2.81
CA GLY A 91 17.83 -25.26 -3.01
C GLY A 91 18.69 -24.14 -3.59
N PHE A 92 18.20 -22.89 -3.59
CA PHE A 92 18.99 -21.71 -3.96
C PHE A 92 19.69 -21.12 -2.74
N THR A 93 20.93 -20.67 -2.92
CA THR A 93 21.60 -19.80 -1.95
C THR A 93 21.12 -18.36 -2.13
N VAL A 94 20.84 -17.66 -1.04
CA VAL A 94 20.37 -16.26 -1.07
C VAL A 94 21.27 -15.36 -0.23
N GLU A 95 21.42 -14.11 -0.67
CA GLU A 95 22.04 -13.03 0.11
C GLU A 95 20.96 -11.98 0.41
N ARG A 96 20.75 -11.66 1.69
CA ARG A 96 19.74 -10.68 2.11
C ARG A 96 20.35 -9.29 2.16
N LYS A 97 19.84 -8.36 1.34
CA LYS A 97 20.24 -6.95 1.28
C LYS A 97 19.05 -6.03 1.59
N PHE A 98 18.49 -6.20 2.79
CA PHE A 98 17.27 -5.50 3.19
C PHE A 98 17.54 -4.04 3.59
N TYR A 99 16.46 -3.26 3.68
CA TYR A 99 16.45 -1.88 4.16
C TYR A 99 17.34 -0.92 3.34
N LEU A 100 17.36 -1.06 2.02
CA LEU A 100 18.18 -0.26 1.11
C LEU A 100 17.84 1.24 1.15
N GLY A 101 16.57 1.57 1.41
CA GLY A 101 16.06 2.94 1.39
C GLY A 101 14.71 3.03 0.69
N ALA A 102 14.38 4.24 0.25
CA ALA A 102 13.19 4.51 -0.55
C ALA A 102 13.30 3.93 -1.97
N THR A 103 12.21 4.03 -2.76
CA THR A 103 12.11 3.53 -4.13
C THR A 103 13.32 3.86 -5.02
N PRO A 104 13.87 5.10 -5.06
CA PRO A 104 14.98 5.41 -5.96
C PRO A 104 16.25 4.62 -5.64
N ILE A 105 16.49 4.35 -4.36
CA ILE A 105 17.67 3.59 -3.92
C ILE A 105 17.50 2.11 -4.25
N ALA A 106 16.33 1.53 -3.96
CA ALA A 106 16.02 0.14 -4.30
C ALA A 106 16.01 -0.10 -5.83
N GLN A 107 15.43 0.84 -6.59
CA GLN A 107 15.42 0.80 -8.05
C GLN A 107 16.85 0.89 -8.64
N ASN A 108 17.67 1.79 -8.11
CA ASN A 108 19.07 1.86 -8.54
C ASN A 108 19.81 0.57 -8.24
N ALA A 109 19.61 -0.03 -7.06
CA ALA A 109 20.25 -1.28 -6.67
C ALA A 109 19.92 -2.45 -7.60
N ILE A 110 18.68 -2.58 -8.09
CA ILE A 110 18.35 -3.64 -9.05
C ILE A 110 18.93 -3.36 -10.45
N VAL A 111 18.96 -2.09 -10.87
CA VAL A 111 19.50 -1.70 -12.19
C VAL A 111 21.03 -1.77 -12.22
N SER A 112 21.70 -1.46 -11.11
CA SER A 112 23.16 -1.61 -10.95
C SER A 112 23.59 -3.05 -10.72
N ASN A 113 22.64 -3.99 -10.69
CA ASN A 113 22.89 -5.39 -10.38
C ASN A 113 23.55 -5.54 -9.00
N ASP A 114 23.15 -4.75 -8.00
CA ASP A 114 23.50 -4.92 -6.59
C ASP A 114 22.53 -5.87 -5.85
N ILE A 115 21.30 -5.96 -6.34
CA ILE A 115 20.27 -6.95 -5.98
C ILE A 115 19.66 -7.56 -7.23
N ASP A 116 19.07 -8.76 -7.09
CA ASP A 116 18.46 -9.51 -8.19
C ASP A 116 16.93 -9.49 -8.14
N ILE A 117 16.35 -9.33 -6.93
CA ILE A 117 14.89 -9.29 -6.72
C ILE A 117 14.55 -8.44 -5.49
N TYR A 118 13.44 -7.69 -5.55
CA TYR A 118 12.84 -7.03 -4.39
C TYR A 118 11.33 -6.84 -4.59
N PRO A 119 10.54 -6.69 -3.52
CA PRO A 119 9.13 -6.35 -3.63
C PRO A 119 8.93 -4.87 -4.00
N GLU A 120 8.19 -4.62 -5.07
CA GLU A 120 7.75 -3.28 -5.49
C GLU A 120 6.23 -3.24 -5.71
N TYR A 121 5.66 -2.04 -5.60
CA TYR A 121 4.25 -1.74 -5.65
C TYR A 121 3.93 -1.13 -7.00
N THR A 122 2.88 -1.60 -7.64
CA THR A 122 2.57 -1.29 -9.04
C THR A 122 2.40 0.21 -9.28
N SER A 123 1.65 0.93 -8.45
CA SER A 123 1.50 2.38 -8.58
C SER A 123 2.81 3.14 -8.37
N THR A 124 3.66 2.66 -7.46
CA THR A 124 4.99 3.25 -7.21
C THR A 124 5.90 3.07 -8.42
N GLY A 125 5.97 1.86 -8.99
CA GLY A 125 6.72 1.61 -10.23
C GLY A 125 6.23 2.47 -11.40
N LEU A 126 4.91 2.68 -11.52
CA LEU A 126 4.33 3.51 -12.58
C LEU A 126 4.70 4.99 -12.44
N LEU A 127 4.48 5.55 -11.25
CA LEU A 127 4.55 6.99 -11.03
C LEU A 127 5.96 7.45 -10.68
N GLU A 128 6.66 6.71 -9.83
CA GLU A 128 7.95 7.13 -9.30
C GLU A 128 9.11 6.68 -10.18
N VAL A 129 9.05 5.48 -10.75
CA VAL A 129 10.13 4.94 -11.59
C VAL A 129 9.90 5.29 -13.06
N LEU A 130 8.76 4.90 -13.64
CA LEU A 130 8.47 5.14 -15.05
C LEU A 130 8.02 6.57 -15.38
N LYS A 131 7.70 7.38 -14.35
CA LYS A 131 7.20 8.76 -14.49
C LYS A 131 5.98 8.89 -15.42
N GLN A 132 5.09 7.89 -15.41
CA GLN A 132 3.87 7.90 -16.20
C GLN A 132 2.71 8.57 -15.45
N GLN A 133 1.62 8.83 -16.18
CA GLN A 133 0.39 9.39 -15.60
C GLN A 133 -0.34 8.33 -14.74
N PRO A 134 -1.04 8.75 -13.68
CA PRO A 134 -1.86 7.84 -12.87
C PRO A 134 -2.97 7.20 -13.70
N LEU A 135 -3.20 5.91 -13.45
CA LEU A 135 -4.28 5.12 -14.02
C LEU A 135 -5.23 4.69 -12.90
N ALA A 136 -6.52 4.54 -13.22
CA ALA A 136 -7.55 4.28 -12.21
C ALA A 136 -7.77 2.79 -11.92
N ASP A 137 -7.39 1.89 -12.83
CA ASP A 137 -7.63 0.45 -12.70
C ASP A 137 -6.34 -0.34 -12.50
N ALA A 138 -6.38 -1.31 -11.59
CA ALA A 138 -5.22 -2.10 -11.19
C ALA A 138 -4.62 -2.92 -12.35
N ALA A 139 -5.46 -3.39 -13.28
CA ALA A 139 -5.02 -4.16 -14.44
C ALA A 139 -4.21 -3.30 -15.42
N GLY A 140 -4.67 -2.08 -15.69
CA GLY A 140 -4.00 -1.08 -16.51
C GLY A 140 -2.67 -0.65 -15.92
N ILE A 141 -2.62 -0.40 -14.60
CA ILE A 141 -1.35 -0.10 -13.89
C ILE A 141 -0.37 -1.27 -14.07
N LEU A 142 -0.80 -2.52 -13.78
CA LEU A 142 0.06 -3.70 -13.90
C LEU A 142 0.60 -3.90 -15.32
N ALA A 143 -0.26 -3.74 -16.34
CA ALA A 143 0.14 -3.85 -17.73
C ALA A 143 1.16 -2.77 -18.12
N ALA A 144 0.94 -1.52 -17.69
CA ALA A 144 1.83 -0.40 -17.96
C ALA A 144 3.21 -0.59 -17.30
N VAL A 145 3.26 -1.02 -16.02
CA VAL A 145 4.55 -1.24 -15.34
C VAL A 145 5.33 -2.41 -15.91
N ARG A 146 4.66 -3.54 -16.22
CA ARG A 146 5.30 -4.69 -16.88
C ARG A 146 5.97 -4.26 -18.18
N LYS A 147 5.23 -3.57 -19.04
CA LYS A 147 5.74 -3.08 -20.32
C LYS A 147 6.89 -2.10 -20.12
N GLY A 148 6.71 -1.09 -19.28
CA GLY A 148 7.70 -0.04 -19.08
C GLY A 148 9.01 -0.56 -18.50
N TYR A 149 8.97 -1.46 -17.52
CA TYR A 149 10.18 -2.03 -16.92
C TYR A 149 10.92 -2.95 -17.89
N GLU A 150 10.21 -3.75 -18.69
CA GLU A 150 10.82 -4.62 -19.69
C GLU A 150 11.51 -3.79 -20.80
N GLU A 151 10.85 -2.73 -21.27
CA GLU A 151 11.38 -1.84 -22.30
C GLU A 151 12.59 -1.03 -21.81
N GLN A 152 12.50 -0.42 -20.62
CA GLN A 152 13.51 0.52 -20.13
C GLN A 152 14.67 -0.14 -19.37
N PHE A 153 14.40 -1.18 -18.59
CA PHE A 153 15.37 -1.73 -17.63
C PHE A 153 15.68 -3.21 -17.84
N LYS A 154 14.93 -3.91 -18.71
CA LYS A 154 15.03 -5.38 -18.87
C LYS A 154 14.73 -6.10 -17.54
N LEU A 155 13.79 -5.56 -16.78
CA LEU A 155 13.35 -6.09 -15.49
C LEU A 155 11.93 -6.64 -15.61
N THR A 156 11.74 -7.87 -15.18
CA THR A 156 10.45 -8.55 -15.26
C THR A 156 9.68 -8.40 -13.95
N TRP A 157 8.46 -7.87 -14.05
CA TRP A 157 7.50 -7.90 -12.94
C TRP A 157 6.80 -9.25 -12.87
N LEU A 158 6.92 -9.91 -11.71
CA LEU A 158 6.27 -11.19 -11.44
C LEU A 158 4.75 -11.03 -11.23
N GLN A 159 4.09 -12.13 -10.82
CA GLN A 159 2.68 -12.09 -10.47
C GLN A 159 2.49 -11.28 -9.17
N PRO A 160 1.62 -10.25 -9.15
CA PRO A 160 1.40 -9.47 -7.95
C PRO A 160 0.62 -10.28 -6.91
N SER A 161 0.85 -9.97 -5.64
CA SER A 161 0.01 -10.44 -4.55
C SER A 161 -1.40 -9.83 -4.64
N PRO A 162 -2.44 -10.44 -4.03
CA PRO A 162 -3.77 -9.84 -3.95
C PRO A 162 -3.86 -8.70 -2.92
N PHE A 163 -2.80 -8.45 -2.13
CA PHE A 163 -2.81 -7.43 -1.09
C PHE A 163 -2.73 -6.03 -1.70
N ASN A 164 -3.54 -5.12 -1.16
CA ASN A 164 -3.50 -3.71 -1.49
C ASN A 164 -2.96 -2.92 -0.29
N ASN A 165 -1.72 -2.50 -0.38
CA ASN A 165 -1.14 -1.54 0.53
C ASN A 165 -1.29 -0.13 -0.06
N THR A 166 -2.26 0.62 0.47
CA THR A 166 -2.52 2.00 0.06
C THR A 166 -2.27 2.96 1.21
N THR A 167 -1.88 4.19 0.86
CA THR A 167 -1.70 5.28 1.82
C THR A 167 -3.03 5.62 2.48
N ILE A 168 -3.02 5.68 3.81
CA ILE A 168 -4.14 6.14 4.64
C ILE A 168 -3.66 7.23 5.59
N PHE A 169 -4.61 7.94 6.20
CA PHE A 169 -4.34 8.80 7.35
C PHE A 169 -4.89 8.14 8.61
N ALA A 170 -4.05 8.02 9.62
CA ALA A 170 -4.42 7.46 10.92
C ALA A 170 -4.27 8.51 12.02
N LEU A 171 -5.14 8.42 13.02
CA LEU A 171 -5.14 9.26 14.22
C LEU A 171 -5.18 8.34 15.45
N THR A 172 -4.86 8.86 16.63
CA THR A 172 -5.22 8.14 17.85
C THR A 172 -6.74 8.11 18.00
N LYS A 173 -7.26 7.02 18.57
CA LYS A 173 -8.70 6.90 18.87
C LYS A 173 -9.21 8.11 19.68
N ALA A 174 -8.44 8.55 20.68
CA ALA A 174 -8.78 9.70 21.50
C ALA A 174 -8.89 11.00 20.67
N LYS A 175 -7.93 11.26 19.77
CA LYS A 175 -7.94 12.43 18.90
C LYS A 175 -9.07 12.36 17.86
N ALA A 176 -9.31 11.18 17.29
CA ALA A 176 -10.41 10.97 16.34
C ALA A 176 -11.78 11.21 17.02
N ASP A 177 -11.96 10.74 18.25
CA ASP A 177 -13.18 10.94 19.03
C ASP A 177 -13.33 12.41 19.47
N GLU A 178 -12.24 13.09 19.84
CA GLU A 178 -12.19 14.52 20.18
C GLU A 178 -12.61 15.41 19.00
N LEU A 179 -12.08 15.12 17.80
CA LEU A 179 -12.31 15.89 16.59
C LEU A 179 -13.58 15.46 15.81
N GLY A 180 -14.20 14.35 16.20
CA GLY A 180 -15.34 13.78 15.48
C GLY A 180 -14.99 13.22 14.10
N VAL A 181 -13.73 12.81 13.88
CA VAL A 181 -13.22 12.34 12.59
C VAL A 181 -13.43 10.84 12.43
N ARG A 182 -14.10 10.42 11.35
CA ARG A 182 -14.28 9.00 10.98
C ARG A 182 -13.88 8.71 9.54
N THR A 183 -13.87 9.73 8.69
CA THR A 183 -13.60 9.62 7.26
C THR A 183 -12.49 10.57 6.84
N PHE A 184 -11.93 10.31 5.66
CA PHE A 184 -10.94 11.18 5.04
C PHE A 184 -11.48 12.61 4.82
N SER A 185 -12.77 12.74 4.49
CA SER A 185 -13.43 14.04 4.28
C SER A 185 -13.64 14.83 5.57
N ASP A 186 -13.75 14.17 6.73
CA ASP A 186 -13.90 14.85 8.02
C ASP A 186 -12.61 15.60 8.42
N LEU A 187 -11.45 15.18 7.92
CA LEU A 187 -10.16 15.85 8.16
C LEU A 187 -9.98 17.15 7.38
N VAL A 188 -10.64 17.27 6.21
CA VAL A 188 -10.48 18.42 5.30
C VAL A 188 -10.69 19.76 6.02
N PRO A 189 -11.81 20.01 6.72
CA PRO A 189 -12.03 21.31 7.38
C PRO A 189 -11.06 21.59 8.55
N LEU A 190 -10.39 20.57 9.10
CA LEU A 190 -9.47 20.68 10.23
C LEU A 190 -8.00 20.78 9.79
N SER A 191 -7.71 20.44 8.54
CA SER A 191 -6.36 20.20 8.04
C SER A 191 -5.39 21.38 8.15
N GLY A 192 -5.89 22.62 8.21
CA GLY A 192 -5.05 23.81 8.41
C GLY A 192 -4.46 23.94 9.83
N GLU A 193 -5.04 23.27 10.82
CA GLU A 193 -4.64 23.34 12.23
C GLU A 193 -3.88 22.09 12.69
N LEU A 194 -4.02 20.98 11.96
CA LEU A 194 -3.44 19.69 12.31
C LEU A 194 -2.01 19.54 11.76
N LYS A 195 -1.16 18.88 12.53
CA LYS A 195 0.16 18.43 12.08
C LYS A 195 0.08 17.05 11.45
N LEU A 196 0.53 16.93 10.20
CA LEU A 196 0.64 15.67 9.49
C LEU A 196 2.07 15.14 9.57
N GLY A 197 2.28 13.95 10.12
CA GLY A 197 3.59 13.29 10.14
C GLY A 197 3.70 12.15 9.14
N GLY A 198 4.86 11.97 8.51
CA GLY A 198 5.06 10.85 7.59
C GLY A 198 6.41 10.86 6.89
N PRO A 199 6.61 9.97 5.90
CA PRO A 199 7.89 9.81 5.24
C PRO A 199 8.28 11.03 4.36
N PRO A 200 9.58 11.34 4.21
CA PRO A 200 10.03 12.59 3.55
C PRO A 200 9.57 12.77 2.11
N GLU A 201 9.27 11.68 1.40
CA GLU A 201 8.78 11.71 0.02
C GLU A 201 7.32 12.15 -0.10
N PHE A 202 6.51 12.00 0.95
CA PHE A 202 5.07 12.27 0.86
C PHE A 202 4.75 13.68 0.31
N PRO A 203 5.35 14.77 0.83
CA PRO A 203 5.09 16.12 0.33
C PRO A 203 5.75 16.39 -1.02
N GLU A 204 6.59 15.51 -1.55
CA GLU A 204 7.22 15.69 -2.86
C GLU A 204 6.48 14.99 -3.99
N ARG A 205 5.78 13.89 -3.67
CA ARG A 205 5.09 13.09 -4.68
C ARG A 205 3.87 13.82 -5.26
N THR A 206 3.76 13.78 -6.59
CA THR A 206 2.71 14.45 -7.35
C THR A 206 1.33 13.85 -7.12
N ASP A 207 1.23 12.54 -6.88
CA ASP A 207 -0.01 11.85 -6.55
C ASP A 207 -0.57 12.29 -5.19
N ASN A 208 0.27 12.36 -4.15
CA ASN A 208 -0.14 12.84 -2.84
C ASN A 208 -0.61 14.29 -2.89
N LYS A 209 0.13 15.17 -3.57
CA LYS A 209 -0.29 16.56 -3.82
C LYS A 209 -1.64 16.63 -4.54
N ALA A 210 -1.81 15.81 -5.58
CA ALA A 210 -3.06 15.77 -6.34
C ALA A 210 -4.24 15.29 -5.49
N VAL A 211 -4.05 14.29 -4.63
CA VAL A 211 -5.09 13.79 -3.72
C VAL A 211 -5.46 14.86 -2.69
N LEU A 212 -4.47 15.48 -2.03
CA LEU A 212 -4.74 16.55 -1.06
C LEU A 212 -5.49 17.72 -1.71
N ALA A 213 -5.08 18.14 -2.90
CA ALA A 213 -5.75 19.20 -3.65
C ALA A 213 -7.16 18.81 -4.10
N LEU A 214 -7.37 17.58 -4.57
CA LEU A 214 -8.66 17.08 -5.03
C LEU A 214 -9.71 17.09 -3.91
N TYR A 215 -9.31 16.71 -2.70
CA TYR A 215 -10.18 16.70 -1.53
C TYR A 215 -10.29 18.06 -0.83
N GLY A 216 -9.49 19.05 -1.23
CA GLY A 216 -9.54 20.41 -0.67
C GLY A 216 -8.84 20.56 0.68
N PHE A 217 -7.84 19.72 0.99
CA PHE A 217 -7.00 19.91 2.17
C PHE A 217 -6.28 21.25 2.12
N ASP A 218 -6.08 21.86 3.28
CA ASP A 218 -5.27 23.05 3.41
C ASP A 218 -3.84 22.77 2.88
N PRO A 219 -3.28 23.61 2.00
CA PRO A 219 -1.92 23.43 1.49
C PRO A 219 -0.85 23.33 2.59
N ALA A 220 -1.09 23.90 3.77
CA ALA A 220 -0.21 23.76 4.92
C ALA A 220 -0.15 22.32 5.44
N PHE A 221 -1.22 21.52 5.34
CA PHE A 221 -1.27 20.15 5.87
C PHE A 221 -0.19 19.23 5.29
N GLY A 222 -0.02 19.27 3.96
CA GLY A 222 1.07 18.60 3.24
C GLY A 222 2.31 19.47 3.02
N GLY A 223 2.40 20.61 3.70
CA GLY A 223 3.42 21.63 3.52
C GLY A 223 3.98 22.11 4.85
N ALA A 224 3.60 23.32 5.29
CA ALA A 224 4.15 23.95 6.50
C ALA A 224 3.87 23.17 7.81
N ASN A 225 2.77 22.43 7.88
CA ASN A 225 2.38 21.59 9.02
C ASN A 225 2.87 20.14 8.87
N TYR A 226 3.65 19.83 7.84
CA TYR A 226 4.17 18.49 7.62
C TYR A 226 5.43 18.24 8.45
N VAL A 227 5.44 17.14 9.20
CA VAL A 227 6.58 16.70 10.01
C VAL A 227 7.19 15.46 9.36
N GLN A 228 8.42 15.60 8.89
CA GLN A 228 9.16 14.49 8.29
C GLN A 228 9.59 13.48 9.37
N LEU A 229 9.13 12.25 9.24
CA LEU A 229 9.40 11.11 10.13
C LEU A 229 9.70 9.90 9.26
N ASP A 230 10.43 8.90 9.75
CA ASP A 230 10.65 7.69 8.95
C ASP A 230 9.35 6.87 8.81
N ALA A 231 9.31 5.98 7.82
CA ALA A 231 8.18 5.07 7.60
C ALA A 231 8.08 3.95 8.66
N GLY A 232 8.98 3.89 9.65
CA GLY A 232 9.03 2.91 10.73
C GLY A 232 8.21 3.31 11.95
N SER A 233 8.78 3.11 13.15
CA SER A 233 8.06 3.29 14.42
C SER A 233 7.99 4.75 14.89
N LEU A 234 8.95 5.62 14.50
CA LEU A 234 9.01 6.97 15.08
C LEU A 234 7.77 7.80 14.75
N ARG A 235 7.14 7.57 13.59
CA ARG A 235 5.88 8.25 13.23
C ARG A 235 4.72 7.89 14.15
N TYR A 236 4.64 6.64 14.63
CA TYR A 236 3.60 6.21 15.56
C TYR A 236 3.91 6.62 17.00
N GLU A 237 5.19 6.67 17.39
CA GLU A 237 5.62 7.26 18.66
C GLU A 237 5.30 8.76 18.70
N ALA A 238 5.60 9.51 17.64
CA ALA A 238 5.24 10.92 17.52
C ALA A 238 3.72 11.13 17.61
N LEU A 239 2.93 10.28 16.95
CA LEU A 239 1.47 10.32 17.00
C LEU A 239 0.95 10.08 18.43
N THR A 240 1.47 9.08 19.12
CA THR A 240 1.02 8.70 20.47
C THR A 240 1.47 9.71 21.54
N ARG A 241 2.59 10.42 21.34
CA ARG A 241 3.02 11.54 22.20
C ARG A 241 2.29 12.85 21.91
N GLY A 242 1.59 12.96 20.79
CA GLY A 242 0.94 14.20 20.35
C GLY A 242 1.91 15.21 19.71
N ASP A 243 3.07 14.77 19.25
CA ASP A 243 4.00 15.61 18.47
C ASP A 243 3.41 15.92 17.08
N ILE A 244 2.58 15.01 16.56
CA ILE A 244 1.74 15.12 15.37
C ILE A 244 0.31 14.70 15.70
N ASP A 245 -0.67 15.18 14.94
CA ASP A 245 -2.09 14.86 15.14
C ASP A 245 -2.57 13.74 14.22
N VAL A 246 -2.00 13.68 13.01
CA VAL A 246 -2.33 12.73 11.96
C VAL A 246 -1.05 12.12 11.42
N VAL A 247 -1.04 10.81 11.16
CA VAL A 247 0.09 10.13 10.52
C VAL A 247 -0.29 9.62 9.14
N VAL A 248 0.62 9.80 8.17
CA VAL A 248 0.63 9.06 6.91
C VAL A 248 1.00 7.62 7.24
N ALA A 249 0.02 6.73 7.12
CA ALA A 249 0.15 5.31 7.37
C ALA A 249 -0.16 4.50 6.12
N PHE A 250 0.04 3.20 6.22
CA PHE A 250 -0.28 2.23 5.19
C PHE A 250 -1.38 1.31 5.69
N GLY A 251 -2.32 0.93 4.81
CA GLY A 251 -3.45 0.07 5.18
C GLY A 251 -3.08 -1.28 5.79
N THR A 252 -1.82 -1.70 5.65
CA THR A 252 -1.25 -2.95 6.16
C THR A 252 -0.25 -2.73 7.30
N ASP A 253 -0.10 -1.51 7.83
CA ASP A 253 0.80 -1.24 8.95
C ASP A 253 0.32 -1.96 10.22
N GLY A 254 1.09 -2.96 10.67
CA GLY A 254 0.76 -3.73 11.87
C GLY A 254 0.67 -2.91 13.16
N GLN A 255 1.31 -1.73 13.19
CA GLN A 255 1.25 -0.81 14.33
C GLN A 255 -0.15 -0.21 14.53
N ILE A 256 -0.97 -0.09 13.48
CA ILE A 256 -2.35 0.39 13.60
C ILE A 256 -3.15 -0.54 14.52
N ALA A 257 -3.12 -1.84 14.23
CA ALA A 257 -3.78 -2.86 15.05
C ALA A 257 -3.14 -2.97 16.44
N GLY A 258 -1.81 -2.92 16.53
CA GLY A 258 -1.07 -3.02 17.79
C GLY A 258 -1.33 -1.85 18.76
N LEU A 259 -1.62 -0.66 18.23
CA LEU A 259 -1.86 0.56 19.02
C LEU A 259 -3.36 0.91 19.17
N GLY A 260 -4.25 0.16 18.51
CA GLY A 260 -5.70 0.39 18.57
C GLY A 260 -6.12 1.73 17.96
N LEU A 261 -5.44 2.14 16.89
CA LEU A 261 -5.71 3.36 16.12
C LEU A 261 -6.91 3.18 15.19
#